data_AF-A0A6M1XTL6-F1
#
_entry.id   AF-A0A6M1XTL6-F1
#
_cell.length_a   1.000
_cell.length_b   1.000
_cell.length_c   1.000
_cell.angle_alpha   90.00
_cell.angle_beta   90.00
_cell.angle_gamma   90.00
#
_symmetry.space_group_name_H-M   'P 1'
#
loop_
_entity.id
_entity.type
_entity.pdbx_description
1 polymer ?
#
loop_
_entity_poly.entity_id
_entity_poly.type
_entity_poly.pdbx_seq_one_letter_code
_entity_poly.pdbx_strand_id
1 'polypeptide(L)'
;FKMASQQVNLMRSKSKLIREKTDVRKTDIEDVLSSSVFAPLSNNPDAVDGKDPTVAILDELASMPDDEMYSRFKTGMTLQKNPLTLLVSTAGDNLNSQMYQEYKYIR
;
A
#
# COMPACT_ATOMS: atom_id res chain seq x y z
N PHE A 1 7.01 -3.64 5.53
CA PHE A 1 6.28 -4.79 6.13
C PHE A 1 6.69 -5.09 7.57
N LYS A 2 7.97 -5.40 7.87
CA LYS A 2 8.44 -5.81 9.21
C LYS A 2 7.88 -4.94 10.36
N MET A 3 7.93 -3.61 10.20
CA MET A 3 7.39 -2.68 11.20
C MET A 3 5.88 -2.83 11.40
N ALA A 4 5.09 -2.91 10.32
CA ALA A 4 3.64 -3.11 10.40
C ALA A 4 3.31 -4.42 11.13
N SER A 5 3.98 -5.53 10.78
CA SER A 5 3.78 -6.83 11.44
C SER A 5 4.14 -6.77 12.93
N GLN A 6 5.21 -6.05 13.31
CA GLN A 6 5.59 -5.86 14.71
C GLN A 6 4.54 -5.06 15.50
N GLN A 7 4.03 -3.97 14.92
CA GLN A 7 2.99 -3.15 15.56
C GLN A 7 1.68 -3.94 15.74
N VAL A 8 1.26 -4.69 14.72
CA VAL A 8 0.09 -5.57 14.84
C VAL A 8 0.31 -6.64 15.92
N ASN A 9 1.48 -7.29 15.96
CA ASN A 9 1.77 -8.26 17.01
C ASN A 9 1.79 -7.65 18.42
N LEU A 10 2.27 -6.40 18.58
CA LEU A 10 2.16 -5.67 19.84
C LEU A 10 0.70 -5.46 20.24
N MET A 11 -0.17 -5.08 19.30
CA MET A 11 -1.61 -4.95 19.56
C MET A 11 -2.25 -6.30 19.91
N ARG A 12 -1.90 -7.38 19.21
CA ARG A 12 -2.35 -8.76 19.50
C ARG A 12 -1.94 -9.23 20.90
N SER A 13 -0.79 -8.78 21.41
CA SER A 13 -0.36 -9.12 22.77
C SER A 13 -1.23 -8.49 23.87
N LYS A 14 -1.88 -7.36 23.57
CA LYS A 14 -2.69 -6.57 24.52
C LYS A 14 -4.19 -6.81 24.37
N SER A 15 -4.66 -7.29 23.22
CA SER A 15 -6.09 -7.44 22.93
C SER A 15 -6.42 -8.81 22.37
N LYS A 16 -7.25 -9.56 23.12
CA LYS A 16 -7.81 -10.85 22.67
C LYS A 16 -8.58 -10.70 21.36
N LEU A 17 -9.39 -9.65 21.24
CA LEU A 17 -10.18 -9.35 20.04
C LEU A 17 -9.30 -9.19 18.81
N ILE A 18 -8.23 -8.39 18.89
CA ILE A 18 -7.33 -8.17 17.75
C ILE A 18 -6.60 -9.48 17.41
N ARG A 19 -6.17 -10.24 18.43
CA ARG A 19 -5.49 -11.52 18.24
C ARG A 19 -6.36 -12.55 17.51
N GLU A 20 -7.64 -12.63 17.84
CA GLU A 20 -8.60 -13.55 17.20
C GLU A 20 -9.02 -13.08 15.81
N LYS A 21 -9.06 -11.76 15.58
CA LYS A 21 -9.41 -11.19 14.27
C LYS A 21 -8.25 -11.15 13.27
N THR A 22 -7.00 -11.16 13.72
CA THR A 22 -5.85 -10.97 12.82
C THR A 22 -4.91 -12.17 12.80
N ASP A 23 -4.57 -12.60 11.58
CA ASP A 23 -3.50 -13.55 11.31
C ASP A 23 -2.31 -12.83 10.68
N VAL A 24 -1.12 -13.00 11.27
CA VAL A 24 0.10 -12.30 10.83
C VAL A 24 1.06 -13.33 10.26
N ARG A 25 1.24 -13.31 8.94
CA ARG A 25 2.08 -14.24 8.18
C ARG A 25 3.38 -13.57 7.76
N LYS A 26 4.25 -14.35 7.12
CA LYS A 26 5.53 -13.83 6.58
C LYS A 26 5.32 -12.88 5.40
N THR A 27 4.24 -13.05 4.66
CA THR A 27 3.95 -12.36 3.39
C THR A 27 2.85 -11.33 3.52
N ASP A 28 1.98 -11.45 4.51
CA ASP A 28 0.77 -10.64 4.62
C ASP A 28 0.19 -10.64 6.04
N ILE A 29 -0.80 -9.80 6.26
CA ILE A 29 -1.64 -9.76 7.45
C ILE A 29 -3.08 -9.90 6.97
N GLU A 30 -3.81 -10.88 7.51
CA GLU A 30 -5.21 -11.12 7.16
C GLU A 30 -6.12 -10.75 8.34
N ASP A 31 -7.24 -10.08 8.04
CA ASP A 31 -8.40 -10.05 8.92
C ASP A 31 -9.24 -11.31 8.67
N VAL A 32 -9.23 -12.24 9.62
CA VAL A 32 -9.79 -13.60 9.49
C VAL A 32 -11.31 -13.60 9.28
N LEU A 33 -12.00 -12.52 9.66
CA LEU A 33 -13.46 -12.42 9.54
C LEU A 33 -13.91 -11.95 8.17
N SER A 34 -13.23 -10.95 7.61
CA SER A 34 -13.54 -10.38 6.30
C SER A 34 -12.70 -10.95 5.16
N SER A 35 -11.68 -11.75 5.49
CA SER A 35 -10.62 -12.20 4.58
C SER A 35 -9.91 -11.05 3.85
N SER A 36 -9.94 -9.85 4.44
CA SER A 36 -9.20 -8.70 3.92
C SER A 36 -7.71 -8.89 4.17
N VAL A 37 -6.89 -8.55 3.18
CA VAL A 37 -5.44 -8.78 3.22
C VAL A 37 -4.69 -7.46 3.12
N PHE A 38 -3.74 -7.26 4.04
CA PHE A 38 -2.69 -6.27 3.93
C PHE A 38 -1.39 -6.96 3.56
N ALA A 39 -0.88 -6.68 2.35
CA ALA A 39 0.36 -7.25 1.85
C ALA A 39 1.32 -6.15 1.39
N PRO A 40 2.63 -6.27 1.68
CA PRO A 40 3.63 -5.45 1.02
C PRO A 40 3.75 -5.92 -0.43
N LEU A 41 3.88 -4.97 -1.34
CA LEU A 41 4.20 -5.26 -2.72
C LEU A 41 5.70 -5.05 -2.89
N SER A 42 6.35 -5.96 -3.61
CA SER A 42 7.71 -5.72 -4.08
C SER A 42 7.71 -4.50 -4.99
N ASN A 43 8.84 -3.80 -5.09
CA ASN A 43 9.08 -2.78 -6.10
C ASN A 43 9.26 -3.43 -7.49
N ASN A 44 8.30 -4.26 -7.88
CA ASN A 44 8.18 -4.89 -9.18
C ASN A 44 6.73 -4.61 -9.63
N PRO A 45 6.53 -3.86 -10.72
CA PRO A 45 5.21 -3.55 -11.27
C PRO A 45 4.34 -4.79 -11.50
N ASP A 46 4.93 -5.93 -11.87
CA ASP A 46 4.21 -7.19 -12.09
C ASP A 46 3.57 -7.76 -10.80
N ALA A 47 4.03 -7.33 -9.62
CA ALA A 47 3.45 -7.74 -8.35
C ALA A 47 2.06 -7.13 -8.09
N VAL A 48 1.71 -6.06 -8.84
CA VAL A 48 0.44 -5.34 -8.72
C VAL A 48 -0.67 -6.00 -9.57
N ASP A 49 -0.29 -6.69 -10.65
CA ASP A 49 -1.25 -7.29 -11.58
C ASP A 49 -2.10 -8.37 -10.90
N GLY A 50 -3.43 -8.26 -11.06
CA GLY A 50 -4.41 -9.20 -10.52
C GLY A 50 -4.62 -9.12 -9.00
N LYS A 51 -4.08 -8.08 -8.33
CA LYS A 51 -4.32 -7.84 -6.89
C LYS A 51 -5.54 -6.97 -6.63
N ASP A 52 -5.98 -6.19 -7.62
CA ASP A 52 -7.15 -5.31 -7.60
C ASP A 52 -7.40 -4.64 -6.23
N PRO A 53 -6.42 -3.91 -5.66
CA PRO A 53 -6.50 -3.44 -4.30
C PRO A 53 -7.60 -2.40 -4.12
N THR A 54 -8.34 -2.44 -3.01
CA THR A 54 -9.27 -1.34 -2.65
C THR A 54 -8.54 -0.14 -2.06
N VAL A 55 -7.38 -0.37 -1.44
CA VAL A 55 -6.50 0.66 -0.87
C VAL A 55 -5.07 0.42 -1.32
N ALA A 56 -4.45 1.43 -1.92
CA ALA A 56 -3.03 1.43 -2.30
C ALA A 56 -2.27 2.48 -1.49
N ILE A 57 -1.09 2.11 -0.98
CA ILE A 57 -0.19 3.03 -0.27
C ILE A 57 1.14 3.02 -1.02
N LEU A 58 1.49 4.15 -1.63
CA LEU A 58 2.79 4.37 -2.25
C LEU A 58 3.60 5.27 -1.31
N ASP A 59 4.59 4.67 -0.65
CA ASP A 59 5.52 5.39 0.21
C ASP A 59 6.80 5.73 -0.56
N GLU A 60 7.45 6.82 -0.16
CA GLU A 60 8.64 7.37 -0.81
C GLU A 60 8.50 7.58 -2.33
N LEU A 61 7.33 8.08 -2.79
CA LEU A 61 7.02 8.22 -4.22
C LEU A 61 8.07 9.01 -5.03
N ALA A 62 8.72 10.02 -4.43
CA ALA A 62 9.77 10.79 -5.10
C ALA A 62 11.03 9.96 -5.43
N SER A 63 11.24 8.85 -4.74
CA SER A 63 12.35 7.92 -4.94
C SER A 63 12.04 6.83 -5.98
N MET A 64 10.80 6.75 -6.49
CA MET A 64 10.45 5.78 -7.53
C MET A 64 11.13 6.16 -8.86
N PRO A 65 11.63 5.16 -9.62
CA PRO A 65 12.38 5.40 -10.85
C PRO A 65 11.51 5.96 -11.98
N ASP A 66 10.23 5.59 -12.01
CA ASP A 66 9.24 5.93 -13.03
C ASP A 66 7.83 5.95 -12.41
N ASP A 67 6.82 6.20 -13.26
CA ASP A 67 5.40 6.24 -12.90
C ASP A 67 4.68 4.89 -13.06
N GLU A 68 5.40 3.80 -13.39
CA GLU A 68 4.79 2.53 -13.78
C GLU A 68 3.97 1.93 -12.63
N MET A 69 4.52 1.87 -11.41
CA MET A 69 3.79 1.36 -10.24
C MET A 69 2.51 2.16 -9.98
N TYR A 70 2.60 3.50 -10.06
CA TYR A 70 1.43 4.37 -9.85
C TYR A 70 0.35 4.13 -10.91
N SER A 71 0.75 4.04 -12.19
CA SER A 71 -0.16 3.78 -13.31
C SER A 71 -0.85 2.41 -13.18
N ARG A 72 -0.12 1.37 -12.76
CA ARG A 72 -0.68 0.04 -12.53
C ARG A 72 -1.67 0.00 -11.38
N PHE A 73 -1.40 0.68 -10.26
CA PHE A 73 -2.40 0.81 -9.19
C PHE A 73 -3.65 1.52 -9.70
N LYS A 74 -3.49 2.67 -10.36
CA LYS A 74 -4.64 3.42 -10.90
C LYS A 74 -5.50 2.55 -11.83
N THR A 75 -4.87 1.76 -12.68
CA THR A 75 -5.56 0.84 -13.58
C THR A 75 -6.23 -0.30 -12.83
N GLY A 76 -5.51 -1.03 -11.97
CA GLY A 76 -6.03 -2.16 -11.19
C GLY A 76 -7.15 -1.78 -10.21
N MET A 77 -7.20 -0.51 -9.81
CA MET A 77 -8.24 0.03 -8.91
C MET A 77 -9.49 0.53 -9.66
N THR A 78 -9.49 0.56 -10.99
CA THR A 78 -10.56 1.19 -11.80
C THR A 78 -11.94 0.56 -11.56
N LEU A 79 -11.99 -0.75 -11.29
CA LEU A 79 -13.24 -1.48 -11.05
C LEU A 79 -13.62 -1.55 -9.56
N GLN A 80 -12.78 -1.05 -8.65
CA GLN A 80 -13.05 -1.09 -7.22
C GLN A 80 -14.07 -0.03 -6.82
N LYS A 81 -14.90 -0.35 -5.81
CA LYS A 81 -15.87 0.60 -5.28
C LYS A 81 -15.18 1.52 -4.27
N ASN A 82 -15.19 2.82 -4.53
CA ASN A 82 -14.55 3.85 -3.69
C ASN A 82 -13.06 3.54 -3.38
N PRO A 83 -12.21 3.38 -4.42
CA PRO A 83 -10.80 3.09 -4.22
C PRO A 83 -10.10 4.27 -3.53
N LEU A 84 -9.11 3.96 -2.68
CA LEU A 84 -8.31 4.97 -1.99
C LEU A 84 -6.82 4.75 -2.26
N THR A 85 -6.17 5.76 -2.85
CA THR A 85 -4.72 5.79 -3.03
C THR A 85 -4.11 6.81 -2.07
N LEU A 86 -3.22 6.37 -1.19
CA LEU A 86 -2.42 7.24 -0.32
C LEU A 86 -1.02 7.38 -0.89
N LEU A 87 -0.62 8.61 -1.18
CA LEU A 87 0.73 8.95 -1.60
C LEU A 87 1.46 9.58 -0.42
N VAL A 88 2.55 8.96 0.01
CA VAL A 88 3.42 9.46 1.07
C VAL A 88 4.79 9.71 0.44
N SER A 89 5.29 10.93 0.55
CA SER A 89 6.60 11.28 0.00
C SER A 89 7.16 12.54 0.65
N THR A 90 8.48 12.66 0.60
CA THR A 90 9.18 13.94 0.79
C THR A 90 9.40 14.61 -0.56
N ALA A 91 9.75 15.90 -0.54
CA ALA A 91 10.23 16.58 -1.74
C ALA A 91 11.51 15.88 -2.24
N GLY A 92 11.60 15.68 -3.55
CA GLY A 92 12.79 15.16 -4.22
C GLY A 92 13.24 16.11 -5.33
N ASP A 93 14.47 15.91 -5.80
CA ASP A 93 15.08 16.78 -6.82
C ASP A 93 14.62 16.43 -8.25
N ASN A 94 13.99 15.26 -8.42
CA ASN A 94 13.51 14.79 -9.71
C ASN A 94 12.19 15.49 -10.11
N LEU A 95 12.30 16.54 -10.92
CA LEU A 95 11.18 17.27 -11.49
C LEU A 95 10.39 16.49 -12.57
N ASN A 96 10.84 15.29 -12.93
CA ASN A 96 10.09 14.38 -13.80
C ASN A 96 9.38 13.26 -13.01
N SER A 97 9.56 13.20 -11.69
CA SER A 97 8.94 12.16 -10.84
C SER A 97 7.41 12.26 -10.82
N GLN A 98 6.73 11.13 -10.62
CA GLN A 98 5.29 11.10 -10.40
C GLN A 98 4.89 12.01 -9.22
N MET A 99 5.71 12.05 -8.16
CA MET A 99 5.47 12.93 -7.02
C MET A 99 5.37 14.41 -7.41
N TYR A 100 6.28 14.90 -8.26
CA TYR A 100 6.25 16.30 -8.67
C TYR A 100 5.05 16.63 -9.56
N GLN A 101 4.60 15.67 -10.39
CA GLN A 101 3.38 15.81 -11.18
C GLN A 101 2.14 15.91 -10.29
N GLU A 102 2.02 15.03 -9.29
CA GLU A 102 0.91 15.06 -8.31
C GLU A 102 0.94 16.34 -7.47
N TYR A 103 2.13 16.80 -7.04
CA TYR A 103 2.30 18.06 -6.33
C TYR A 103 1.82 19.26 -7.16
N LYS A 104 2.08 19.27 -8.47
CA LYS A 104 1.57 20.30 -9.38
C LYS A 104 0.07 20.25 -9.58
N TYR A 105 -0.53 19.05 -9.56
CA TYR A 105 -1.96 18.88 -9.76
C TYR A 105 -2.78 19.44 -8.59
N ILE A 106 -2.29 19.29 -7.36
CA ILE A 106 -2.99 19.77 -6.15
C ILE A 106 -2.75 21.25 -5.85
N ARG A 107 -1.88 21.93 -6.59
CA ARG A 107 -1.48 23.33 -6.38
C ARG A 107 -2.12 24.27 -7.38
#